data_AF-A0A316D8D7-F1
#
_entry.id   AF-A0A316D8D7-F1
#
_cell.length_a   1.000
_cell.length_b   1.000
_cell.length_c   1.000
_cell.angle_alpha   90.00
_cell.angle_beta   90.00
_cell.angle_gamma   90.00
#
_symmetry.space_group_name_H-M   'P 1'
#
loop_
_entity.id
_entity.type
_entity.pdbx_description
1 polymer ?
#
loop_
_entity_poly.entity_id
_entity_poly.type
_entity_poly.pdbx_seq_one_letter_code
_entity_poly.pdbx_strand_id
1 'polypeptide(L)'
;MKKKVVWRLISFVLVVVVLFAGYNVYSMFSFFHTVSANKPFSTGSQPLNTAKWEGKGVVNILFMGVDRRDTNERPRSDTMLLASINPDTKQVAVFSIMRDTYVDIPGFGKGKINAAFADGGPELLIDTIQNFLKVPIHYYVATDFEGFAKIIDAIGGIDVDVPENFVHADDGVYDINLKKGMQHLSGQQALQYVRYRGTPRADFDRTERQRQVVKLVAEKIKSPGMLMKAPQILKQVEPYTQSNLGDNLFSLGSLAVTLDAPNMKTEQIPAVEDLQETFVGQESVLLPNVAQVREHVQEILNQPVATAQDPANAPSGAGNGSNSGTTNGGTGGTGTSAGDSKSNGSTTSKPNNGGTSTGGKTAPTGTGKTAKVTGEYVNLRAKPGTEFAVIGQVYAGDVLDIVEEANDWFYVQTSSGMFGYVKSTLVQVQ
;
A
#
# COMPACT_ATOMS: atom_id res chain seq x y z
N MET A 1 44.42 18.89 -41.26
CA MET A 1 43.91 20.04 -40.48
C MET A 1 42.49 19.82 -39.91
N LYS A 2 41.56 19.21 -40.66
CA LYS A 2 40.15 19.01 -40.22
C LYS A 2 39.96 18.18 -38.93
N LYS A 3 40.73 17.09 -38.71
CA LYS A 3 40.64 16.26 -37.49
C LYS A 3 41.00 17.00 -36.18
N LYS A 4 41.99 17.90 -36.21
CA LYS A 4 42.41 18.68 -35.02
C LYS A 4 41.37 19.75 -34.64
N VAL A 5 40.66 20.31 -35.63
CA VAL A 5 39.57 21.26 -35.40
C VAL A 5 38.35 20.56 -34.82
N VAL A 6 37.99 19.37 -35.33
CA VAL A 6 36.90 18.55 -34.78
C VAL A 6 37.17 18.14 -33.33
N TRP A 7 38.40 17.71 -33.00
CA TRP A 7 38.75 17.35 -31.62
C TRP A 7 38.72 18.55 -30.65
N ARG A 8 39.13 19.74 -31.11
CA ARG A 8 39.01 20.99 -30.33
C ARG A 8 37.54 21.36 -30.10
N LEU A 9 36.68 21.18 -31.10
CA LEU A 9 35.25 21.45 -30.99
C LEU A 9 34.57 20.47 -30.02
N ILE A 10 34.86 19.17 -30.12
CA ILE A 10 34.34 18.14 -29.20
C ILE A 10 34.80 18.43 -27.76
N SER A 11 36.07 18.76 -27.57
CA SER A 11 36.60 19.10 -26.24
C SER A 11 35.93 20.35 -25.67
N PHE A 12 35.67 21.36 -26.50
CA PHE A 12 34.95 22.57 -26.09
C PHE A 12 33.50 22.26 -25.70
N VAL A 13 32.78 21.48 -26.51
CA VAL A 13 31.40 21.04 -26.18
C VAL A 13 31.39 20.22 -24.89
N LEU A 14 32.34 19.31 -24.69
CA LEU A 14 32.47 18.53 -23.46
C LEU A 14 32.68 19.44 -22.24
N VAL A 15 33.56 20.44 -22.34
CA VAL A 15 33.81 21.41 -21.25
C VAL A 15 32.54 22.21 -20.96
N VAL A 16 31.81 22.67 -21.98
CA VAL A 16 30.53 23.37 -21.79
C VAL A 16 29.50 22.47 -21.11
N VAL A 17 29.40 21.19 -21.50
CA VAL A 17 28.50 20.22 -20.86
C VAL A 17 28.89 19.97 -19.40
N VAL A 18 30.19 19.83 -19.10
CA VAL A 18 30.69 19.63 -17.73
C VAL A 18 30.46 20.88 -16.87
N LEU A 19 30.71 22.09 -17.39
CA LEU A 19 30.45 23.34 -16.68
C LEU A 19 28.95 23.54 -16.45
N PHE A 20 28.12 23.22 -17.44
CA PHE A 20 26.67 23.26 -17.32
C PHE A 20 26.17 22.25 -16.28
N ALA A 21 26.65 21.01 -16.32
CA ALA A 21 26.33 19.99 -15.31
C ALA A 21 26.79 20.42 -13.92
N GLY A 22 28.02 20.92 -13.79
CA GLY A 22 28.58 21.42 -12.53
C GLY A 22 27.78 22.60 -11.96
N TYR A 23 27.36 23.55 -12.81
CA TYR A 23 26.48 24.64 -12.41
C TYR A 23 25.12 24.14 -11.92
N ASN A 24 24.49 23.18 -12.62
CA ASN A 24 23.22 22.60 -12.19
C ASN A 24 23.36 21.85 -10.86
N VAL A 25 24.44 21.07 -10.67
CA VAL A 25 24.72 20.37 -9.40
C VAL A 25 24.96 21.37 -8.27
N TYR A 26 25.75 22.42 -8.50
CA TYR A 26 26.00 23.47 -7.51
C TYR A 26 24.73 24.25 -7.14
N SER A 27 23.96 24.66 -8.15
CA SER A 27 22.66 25.33 -7.97
C SER A 27 21.71 24.46 -7.15
N MET A 28 21.62 23.18 -7.48
CA MET A 28 20.83 22.20 -6.73
C MET A 28 21.31 22.05 -5.29
N PHE A 29 22.61 21.85 -5.05
CA PHE A 29 23.18 21.73 -3.71
C PHE A 29 22.96 22.99 -2.84
N SER A 30 23.24 24.16 -3.38
CA SER A 30 23.04 25.45 -2.69
C SER A 30 21.57 25.71 -2.35
N PHE A 31 20.66 25.28 -3.23
CA PHE A 31 19.23 25.36 -3.01
C PHE A 31 18.77 24.44 -1.88
N PHE A 32 19.20 23.16 -1.87
CA PHE A 32 18.86 22.23 -0.80
C PHE A 32 19.33 22.76 0.55
N HIS A 33 20.55 23.30 0.64
CA HIS A 33 21.03 23.99 1.85
C HIS A 33 20.15 25.18 2.29
N THR A 34 19.56 25.91 1.34
CA THR A 34 18.71 27.07 1.64
C THR A 34 17.31 26.65 2.13
N VAL A 35 16.74 25.58 1.55
CA VAL A 35 15.42 25.04 1.94
C VAL A 35 15.48 24.27 3.26
N SER A 36 16.58 23.54 3.52
CA SER A 36 16.79 22.83 4.78
C SER A 36 16.87 23.75 6.01
N ALA A 37 17.04 25.06 5.81
CA ALA A 37 17.09 26.07 6.87
C ALA A 37 15.70 26.49 7.39
N ASN A 38 14.61 26.10 6.74
CA ASN A 38 13.26 26.40 7.20
C ASN A 38 12.83 25.43 8.30
N LYS A 39 12.48 26.01 9.45
CA LYS A 39 12.23 25.29 10.70
C LYS A 39 10.93 24.48 10.61
N PRO A 40 10.87 23.31 11.28
CA PRO A 40 9.59 22.62 11.47
C PRO A 40 8.60 23.55 12.18
N PHE A 41 7.32 23.39 11.85
CA PHE A 41 6.23 23.94 12.61
C PHE A 41 6.20 23.25 13.99
N SER A 42 6.89 23.82 14.97
CA SER A 42 6.74 23.42 16.37
C SER A 42 5.42 24.02 16.85
N THR A 43 4.34 23.25 16.76
CA THR A 43 3.07 23.58 17.42
C THR A 43 2.97 23.01 18.81
N GLY A 44 3.80 22.02 19.14
CA GLY A 44 3.81 21.35 20.42
C GLY A 44 4.93 21.83 21.34
N SER A 45 4.63 21.83 22.64
CA SER A 45 5.62 21.88 23.72
C SER A 45 6.43 20.58 23.87
N GLN A 46 6.14 19.55 23.05
CA GLN A 46 6.80 18.25 23.09
C GLN A 46 7.97 18.18 22.12
N PRO A 47 9.12 17.58 22.51
CA PRO A 47 10.23 17.37 21.61
C PRO A 47 9.85 16.35 20.52
N LEU A 48 10.25 16.62 19.28
CA LEU A 48 10.08 15.68 18.16
C LEU A 48 10.86 14.38 18.43
N ASN A 49 10.14 13.28 18.62
CA ASN A 49 10.71 11.96 18.90
C ASN A 49 10.77 11.09 17.64
N THR A 50 11.66 11.44 16.73
CA THR A 50 11.94 10.65 15.52
C THR A 50 13.25 9.90 15.65
N ALA A 51 13.30 8.67 15.13
CA ALA A 51 14.54 7.91 15.03
C ALA A 51 15.51 8.58 14.05
N LYS A 52 16.81 8.56 14.34
CA LYS A 52 17.83 9.02 13.40
C LYS A 52 18.07 7.96 12.33
N TRP A 53 18.10 8.38 11.07
CA TRP A 53 18.46 7.50 9.95
C TRP A 53 19.90 7.78 9.49
N GLU A 54 20.78 6.81 9.69
CA GLU A 54 22.21 6.90 9.35
C GLU A 54 22.50 6.58 7.86
N GLY A 55 21.49 6.67 7.00
CA GLY A 55 21.61 6.34 5.57
C GLY A 55 21.69 4.84 5.25
N LYS A 56 21.48 3.98 6.26
CA LYS A 56 21.50 2.51 6.12
C LYS A 56 20.23 1.90 6.69
N GLY A 57 19.80 0.79 6.09
CA GLY A 57 18.57 0.11 6.47
C GLY A 57 17.32 0.90 6.09
N VAL A 58 16.17 0.34 6.45
CA VAL A 58 14.86 0.87 6.09
C VAL A 58 14.66 2.29 6.66
N VAL A 59 14.22 3.22 5.82
CA VAL A 59 13.78 4.55 6.23
C VAL A 59 12.25 4.64 6.18
N ASN A 60 11.66 5.28 7.18
CA ASN A 60 10.22 5.43 7.33
C ASN A 60 9.85 6.91 7.35
N ILE A 61 8.97 7.30 6.43
CA ILE A 61 8.52 8.68 6.23
C ILE A 61 7.00 8.72 6.41
N LEU A 62 6.51 9.52 7.35
CA LEU A 62 5.08 9.73 7.60
C LEU A 62 4.57 10.94 6.82
N PHE A 63 3.63 10.74 5.91
CA PHE A 63 2.90 11.83 5.23
C PHE A 63 1.58 12.09 5.95
N MET A 64 1.32 13.36 6.26
CA MET A 64 0.15 13.82 7.00
C MET A 64 -0.63 14.83 6.16
N GLY A 65 -1.91 14.56 5.95
CA GLY A 65 -2.86 15.53 5.40
C GLY A 65 -3.69 16.11 6.53
N VAL A 66 -3.55 17.42 6.77
CA VAL A 66 -4.24 18.11 7.87
C VAL A 66 -5.47 18.84 7.36
N ASP A 67 -6.61 18.62 8.00
CA ASP A 67 -7.82 19.38 7.75
C ASP A 67 -7.79 20.62 8.66
N ARG A 68 -7.52 21.78 8.07
CA ARG A 68 -7.52 23.09 8.74
C ARG A 68 -8.60 23.96 8.12
N ARG A 69 -9.80 23.94 8.70
CA ARG A 69 -10.98 24.67 8.20
C ARG A 69 -11.03 26.12 8.70
N ASP A 70 -10.46 26.39 9.86
CA ASP A 70 -10.30 27.74 10.43
C ASP A 70 -9.00 27.81 11.27
N THR A 71 -8.46 29.01 11.42
CA THR A 71 -7.40 29.36 12.37
C THR A 71 -7.75 29.09 13.85
N ASN A 72 -9.05 29.00 14.18
CA ASN A 72 -9.54 28.79 15.54
C ASN A 72 -9.87 27.32 15.88
N GLU A 73 -9.92 26.43 14.90
CA GLU A 73 -10.18 25.00 15.13
C GLU A 73 -8.87 24.22 15.33
N ARG A 74 -8.90 23.25 16.24
CA ARG A 74 -7.77 22.32 16.40
C ARG A 74 -7.69 21.44 15.15
N PRO A 75 -6.63 21.54 14.34
CA PRO A 75 -6.50 20.74 13.13
C PRO A 75 -6.48 19.26 13.48
N ARG A 76 -7.06 18.43 12.60
CA ARG A 76 -6.98 16.95 12.69
C ARG A 76 -6.24 16.41 11.47
N SER A 77 -5.47 15.34 11.64
CA SER A 77 -4.87 14.64 10.51
C SER A 77 -5.85 13.60 9.98
N ASP A 78 -6.47 13.89 8.84
CA ASP A 78 -7.45 13.01 8.19
C ASP A 78 -6.78 12.01 7.22
N THR A 79 -5.53 12.27 6.84
CA THR A 79 -4.69 11.37 6.04
C THR A 79 -3.39 11.11 6.79
N MET A 80 -3.05 9.83 6.93
CA MET A 80 -1.79 9.36 7.53
C MET A 80 -1.26 8.22 6.66
N LEU A 81 -0.15 8.46 5.97
CA LEU A 81 0.48 7.51 5.06
C LEU A 81 1.91 7.25 5.51
N LEU A 82 2.20 6.04 5.97
CA LEU A 82 3.56 5.64 6.34
C LEU A 82 4.22 4.98 5.14
N ALA A 83 5.18 5.66 4.53
CA ALA A 83 6.04 5.08 3.50
C ALA A 83 7.28 4.47 4.15
N SER A 84 7.50 3.17 3.92
CA SER A 84 8.68 2.43 4.35
C SER A 84 9.51 2.05 3.14
N ILE A 85 10.76 2.49 3.12
CA ILE A 85 11.64 2.42 1.96
C ILE A 85 12.89 1.65 2.33
N ASN A 86 13.15 0.57 1.61
CA ASN A 86 14.39 -0.18 1.75
C ASN A 86 15.40 0.33 0.69
N PRO A 87 16.48 1.03 1.09
CA PRO A 87 17.44 1.59 0.14
C PRO A 87 18.29 0.52 -0.57
N ASP A 88 18.40 -0.68 -0.01
CA ASP A 88 19.18 -1.77 -0.58
C ASP A 88 18.38 -2.51 -1.67
N THR A 89 17.11 -2.82 -1.39
CA THR A 89 16.23 -3.53 -2.34
C THR A 89 15.45 -2.61 -3.28
N LYS A 90 15.46 -1.29 -3.03
CA LYS A 90 14.68 -0.26 -3.74
C LYS A 90 13.16 -0.41 -3.62
N GLN A 91 12.72 -1.26 -2.71
CA GLN A 91 11.31 -1.53 -2.47
C GLN A 91 10.68 -0.46 -1.57
N VAL A 92 9.39 -0.27 -1.78
CA VAL A 92 8.56 0.66 -1.02
C VAL A 92 7.27 -0.02 -0.62
N ALA A 93 6.92 0.11 0.66
CA ALA A 93 5.59 -0.19 1.18
C ALA A 93 4.94 1.10 1.67
N VAL A 94 3.68 1.35 1.33
CA VAL A 94 2.92 2.51 1.80
C VAL A 94 1.69 2.04 2.55
N PHE A 95 1.61 2.41 3.83
CA PHE A 95 0.50 2.05 4.71
C PHE A 95 -0.41 3.26 4.94
N SER A 96 -1.67 3.18 4.52
CA SER A 96 -2.71 4.14 4.91
C SER A 96 -3.23 3.80 6.30
N ILE A 97 -2.92 4.63 7.28
CA ILE A 97 -3.40 4.46 8.64
C ILE A 97 -4.79 5.11 8.74
N MET A 98 -5.81 4.31 9.02
CA MET A 98 -7.19 4.80 9.10
C MET A 98 -7.36 5.75 10.28
N ARG A 99 -7.95 6.93 10.02
CA ARG A 99 -8.04 8.02 11.01
C ARG A 99 -8.84 7.68 12.27
N ASP A 100 -9.81 6.79 12.15
CA ASP A 100 -10.74 6.40 13.21
C ASP A 100 -10.23 5.19 14.01
N THR A 101 -8.99 4.74 13.77
CA THR A 101 -8.35 3.64 14.52
C THR A 101 -8.22 3.98 15.99
N TYR A 102 -8.81 3.16 16.86
CA TYR A 102 -8.81 3.35 18.31
C TYR A 102 -7.54 2.80 18.95
N VAL A 103 -6.69 3.70 19.45
CA VAL A 103 -5.34 3.38 19.94
C VAL A 103 -5.06 4.07 21.26
N ASP A 104 -3.96 3.69 21.90
CA ASP A 104 -3.43 4.39 23.08
C ASP A 104 -2.63 5.63 22.63
N ILE A 105 -3.03 6.80 23.11
CA ILE A 105 -2.41 8.10 22.82
C ILE A 105 -1.57 8.50 24.05
N PRO A 106 -0.23 8.58 23.92
CA PRO A 106 0.65 8.85 25.06
C PRO A 106 0.28 10.10 25.84
N GLY A 107 -0.06 9.95 27.12
CA GLY A 107 -0.45 11.06 28.00
C GLY A 107 -1.93 11.49 27.89
N PHE A 108 -2.71 10.93 26.96
CA PHE A 108 -4.12 11.29 26.73
C PHE A 108 -5.08 10.08 26.86
N GLY A 109 -4.55 8.86 27.02
CA GLY A 109 -5.36 7.65 27.14
C GLY A 109 -5.81 7.14 25.78
N LYS A 110 -6.91 6.37 25.72
CA LYS A 110 -7.35 5.78 24.45
C LYS A 110 -8.27 6.71 23.66
N GLY A 111 -8.02 6.82 22.35
CA GLY A 111 -8.78 7.67 21.44
C GLY A 111 -8.60 7.25 19.99
N LYS A 112 -9.32 7.92 19.09
CA LYS A 112 -9.06 7.82 17.65
C LYS A 112 -7.68 8.37 17.33
N ILE A 113 -6.94 7.70 16.48
CA ILE A 113 -5.55 8.06 16.20
C ILE A 113 -5.40 9.48 15.65
N ASN A 114 -6.38 10.00 14.89
CA ASN A 114 -6.35 11.39 14.41
C ASN A 114 -6.48 12.45 15.51
N ALA A 115 -7.01 12.10 16.69
CA ALA A 115 -7.11 13.01 17.83
C ALA A 115 -5.72 13.39 18.36
N ALA A 116 -4.73 12.49 18.25
CA ALA A 116 -3.35 12.75 18.67
C ALA A 116 -2.77 14.02 18.01
N PHE A 117 -3.11 14.29 16.75
CA PHE A 117 -2.68 15.52 16.08
C PHE A 117 -3.34 16.77 16.68
N ALA A 118 -4.64 16.69 16.99
CA ALA A 118 -5.37 17.81 17.60
C ALA A 118 -4.92 18.08 19.04
N ASP A 119 -4.49 17.05 19.76
CA ASP A 119 -4.11 17.13 21.16
C ASP A 119 -2.65 17.54 21.38
N GLY A 120 -1.74 17.16 20.47
CA GLY A 120 -0.31 17.37 20.66
C GLY A 120 0.49 17.58 19.38
N GLY A 121 -0.17 17.89 18.26
CA GLY A 121 0.50 18.19 17.00
C GLY A 121 1.12 16.98 16.31
N PRO A 122 1.98 17.21 15.29
CA PRO A 122 2.65 16.13 14.58
C PRO A 122 3.53 15.28 15.50
N GLU A 123 4.11 15.86 16.56
CA GLU A 123 4.96 15.15 17.51
C GLU A 123 4.21 14.02 18.24
N LEU A 124 3.04 14.34 18.82
CA LEU A 124 2.23 13.34 19.52
C LEU A 124 1.65 12.29 18.56
N LEU A 125 1.28 12.69 17.34
CA LEU A 125 0.80 11.74 16.35
C LEU A 125 1.90 10.75 15.94
N ILE A 126 3.13 11.22 15.74
CA ILE A 126 4.30 10.37 15.46
C ILE A 126 4.49 9.36 16.61
N ASP A 127 4.50 9.81 17.86
CA ASP A 127 4.64 8.92 19.02
C ASP A 127 3.51 7.89 19.11
N THR A 128 2.28 8.31 18.81
CA THR A 128 1.11 7.43 18.79
C THR A 128 1.27 6.33 17.73
N ILE A 129 1.65 6.69 16.50
CA ILE A 129 1.86 5.72 15.41
C ILE A 129 3.03 4.79 15.72
N GLN A 130 4.16 5.31 16.21
CA GLN A 130 5.31 4.50 16.61
C GLN A 130 4.92 3.48 17.70
N ASN A 131 4.11 3.89 18.67
CA ASN A 131 3.62 2.99 19.73
C ASN A 131 2.61 1.97 19.22
N PHE A 132 1.73 2.38 18.31
CA PHE A 132 0.74 1.50 17.71
C PHE A 132 1.40 0.42 16.86
N LEU A 133 2.22 0.81 15.87
CA LEU A 133 2.80 -0.10 14.88
C LEU A 133 4.12 -0.74 15.32
N LYS A 134 4.81 -0.18 16.32
CA LYS A 134 6.19 -0.55 16.68
C LYS A 134 7.17 -0.45 15.51
N VAL A 135 6.94 0.55 14.65
CA VAL A 135 7.80 0.92 13.53
C VAL A 135 8.38 2.31 13.82
N PRO A 136 9.71 2.49 13.78
CA PRO A 136 10.33 3.80 14.01
C PRO A 136 10.02 4.75 12.86
N ILE A 137 9.63 5.99 13.16
CA ILE A 137 9.43 7.04 12.16
C ILE A 137 10.69 7.91 12.16
N HIS A 138 11.28 8.10 10.99
CA HIS A 138 12.50 8.88 10.83
C HIS A 138 12.18 10.29 10.37
N TYR A 139 11.27 10.39 9.41
CA TYR A 139 10.87 11.66 8.83
C TYR A 139 9.36 11.81 8.74
N TYR A 140 8.89 13.04 8.65
CA TYR A 140 7.52 13.36 8.35
C TYR A 140 7.41 14.52 7.37
N VAL A 141 6.30 14.55 6.64
CA VAL A 141 5.86 15.67 5.80
C VAL A 141 4.38 15.89 6.08
N ALA A 142 4.00 17.09 6.51
CA ALA A 142 2.61 17.50 6.69
C ALA A 142 2.24 18.60 5.70
N THR A 143 1.02 18.54 5.17
CA THR A 143 0.45 19.56 4.28
C THR A 143 -1.05 19.67 4.55
N ASP A 144 -1.61 20.86 4.34
CA ASP A 144 -3.06 21.04 4.30
C ASP A 144 -3.60 20.85 2.86
N PHE A 145 -4.90 21.10 2.68
CA PHE A 145 -5.56 20.98 1.38
C PHE A 145 -5.05 21.96 0.33
N GLU A 146 -4.72 23.19 0.73
CA GLU A 146 -4.15 24.17 -0.18
C GLU A 146 -2.77 23.68 -0.65
N GLY A 147 -1.92 23.27 0.30
CA GLY A 147 -0.60 22.76 0.00
C GLY A 147 -0.62 21.52 -0.88
N PHE A 148 -1.55 20.59 -0.64
CA PHE A 148 -1.73 19.43 -1.51
C PHE A 148 -2.02 19.87 -2.96
N ALA A 149 -2.95 20.79 -3.16
CA ALA A 149 -3.28 21.28 -4.50
C ALA A 149 -2.06 21.97 -5.15
N LYS A 150 -1.33 22.81 -4.41
CA LYS A 150 -0.11 23.48 -4.89
C LYS A 150 0.99 22.50 -5.26
N ILE A 151 1.16 21.42 -4.50
CA ILE A 151 2.13 20.36 -4.81
C ILE A 151 1.81 19.69 -6.14
N ILE A 152 0.55 19.30 -6.35
CA ILE A 152 0.11 18.66 -7.60
C ILE A 152 0.24 19.62 -8.79
N ASP A 153 -0.13 20.90 -8.62
CA ASP A 153 0.05 21.90 -9.69
C ASP A 153 1.53 22.12 -10.02
N ALA A 154 2.42 22.14 -9.02
CA ALA A 154 3.85 22.34 -9.22
C ALA A 154 4.52 21.20 -10.02
N ILE A 155 4.04 19.96 -9.88
CA ILE A 155 4.48 18.82 -10.70
C ILE A 155 3.76 18.74 -12.06
N GLY A 156 2.89 19.71 -12.36
CA GLY A 156 2.15 19.81 -13.62
C GLY A 156 1.01 18.80 -13.74
N GLY A 157 0.29 18.55 -12.64
CA GLY A 157 -0.88 17.68 -12.59
C GLY A 157 -0.56 16.18 -12.63
N ILE A 158 -1.60 15.37 -12.42
CA ILE A 158 -1.53 13.90 -12.43
C ILE A 158 -2.58 13.31 -13.37
N ASP A 159 -2.23 12.22 -14.05
CA ASP A 159 -3.14 11.49 -14.92
C ASP A 159 -3.81 10.37 -14.12
N VAL A 160 -5.14 10.39 -14.03
CA VAL A 160 -5.93 9.48 -13.19
C VAL A 160 -7.04 8.86 -14.02
N ASP A 161 -7.22 7.54 -13.91
CA ASP A 161 -8.44 6.89 -14.36
C ASP A 161 -9.52 7.00 -13.26
N VAL A 162 -10.52 7.83 -13.49
CA VAL A 162 -11.61 8.02 -12.52
C VAL A 162 -12.66 6.92 -12.77
N PRO A 163 -12.96 6.05 -11.78
CA PRO A 163 -13.74 4.83 -12.02
C PRO A 163 -15.21 5.11 -12.39
N GLU A 164 -15.76 6.22 -11.91
CA GLU A 164 -17.14 6.66 -12.11
C GLU A 164 -17.25 8.18 -12.00
N ASN A 165 -18.43 8.74 -12.26
CA ASN A 165 -18.63 10.17 -12.05
C ASN A 165 -18.66 10.46 -10.56
N PHE A 166 -17.78 11.34 -10.09
CA PHE A 166 -17.84 11.87 -8.73
C PHE A 166 -18.59 13.19 -8.75
N VAL A 167 -19.75 13.21 -8.11
CA VAL A 167 -20.57 14.42 -7.98
C VAL A 167 -20.94 14.58 -6.52
N HIS A 168 -20.54 15.71 -5.94
CA HIS A 168 -20.95 16.12 -4.60
C HIS A 168 -21.01 17.65 -4.57
N ALA A 169 -22.13 18.21 -4.13
CA ALA A 169 -22.26 19.65 -3.94
C ALA A 169 -22.21 19.94 -2.45
N ASP A 170 -21.32 20.84 -2.03
CA ASP A 170 -21.13 21.23 -0.62
C ASP A 170 -21.00 22.76 -0.55
N ASP A 171 -22.16 23.43 -0.50
CA ASP A 171 -22.39 24.88 -0.35
C ASP A 171 -21.44 25.80 -1.15
N GLY A 172 -20.88 25.31 -2.28
CA GLY A 172 -19.99 26.02 -3.19
C GLY A 172 -18.50 26.07 -2.80
N VAL A 173 -18.09 25.51 -1.66
CA VAL A 173 -16.68 25.55 -1.19
C VAL A 173 -15.91 24.29 -1.61
N TYR A 174 -16.59 23.13 -1.68
CA TYR A 174 -15.94 21.85 -1.97
C TYR A 174 -16.71 21.00 -3.00
N ASP A 175 -17.32 21.66 -3.98
CA ASP A 175 -18.01 20.96 -5.06
C ASP A 175 -17.05 20.00 -5.79
N ILE A 176 -17.42 18.72 -5.79
CA ILE A 176 -16.71 17.65 -6.50
C ILE A 176 -17.45 17.42 -7.81
N ASN A 177 -16.71 17.53 -8.91
CA ASN A 177 -17.22 17.24 -10.24
C ASN A 177 -16.11 16.64 -11.11
N LEU A 178 -15.94 15.32 -11.00
CA LEU A 178 -15.02 14.56 -11.84
C LEU A 178 -15.82 13.58 -12.69
N LYS A 179 -15.49 13.50 -13.98
CA LYS A 179 -16.13 12.55 -14.89
C LYS A 179 -15.47 11.19 -14.80
N LYS A 180 -16.15 10.14 -15.23
CA LYS A 180 -15.54 8.83 -15.43
C LYS A 180 -14.48 8.86 -16.54
N GLY A 181 -13.41 8.09 -16.38
CA GLY A 181 -12.37 7.82 -17.35
C GLY A 181 -11.05 8.56 -17.09
N MET A 182 -10.07 8.31 -17.96
CA MET A 182 -8.76 8.96 -17.94
C MET A 182 -8.86 10.47 -18.04
N GLN A 183 -8.34 11.16 -17.02
CA GLN A 183 -8.30 12.62 -16.96
C GLN A 183 -6.97 13.09 -16.41
N HIS A 184 -6.53 14.25 -16.94
CA HIS A 184 -5.44 15.00 -16.37
C HIS A 184 -5.99 15.94 -15.29
N LEU A 185 -5.70 15.65 -14.03
CA LEU A 185 -6.20 16.39 -12.88
C LEU A 185 -5.20 17.47 -12.46
N SER A 186 -5.68 18.71 -12.39
CA SER A 186 -5.04 19.80 -11.65
C SER A 186 -5.06 19.54 -10.14
N GLY A 187 -4.36 20.35 -9.35
CA GLY A 187 -4.32 20.20 -7.89
C GLY A 187 -5.68 20.26 -7.22
N GLN A 188 -6.57 21.15 -7.69
CA GLN A 188 -7.95 21.22 -7.19
C GLN A 188 -8.75 19.96 -7.56
N GLN A 189 -8.61 19.46 -8.78
CA GLN A 189 -9.29 18.23 -9.20
C GLN A 189 -8.74 16.98 -8.51
N ALA A 190 -7.43 16.92 -8.27
CA ALA A 190 -6.81 15.85 -7.49
C ALA A 190 -7.29 15.89 -6.04
N LEU A 191 -7.50 17.08 -5.47
CA LEU A 191 -8.04 17.25 -4.12
C LEU A 191 -9.49 16.72 -4.05
N GLN A 192 -10.31 17.04 -5.05
CA GLN A 192 -11.66 16.48 -5.19
C GLN A 192 -11.62 14.94 -5.26
N TYR A 193 -10.68 14.39 -6.03
CA TYR A 193 -10.52 12.94 -6.18
C TYR A 193 -10.23 12.24 -4.86
N VAL A 194 -9.26 12.73 -4.08
CA VAL A 194 -8.86 12.10 -2.80
C VAL A 194 -9.82 12.39 -1.63
N ARG A 195 -10.73 13.35 -1.79
CA ARG A 195 -11.74 13.70 -0.78
C ARG A 195 -13.11 13.08 -1.02
N TYR A 196 -13.38 12.58 -2.22
CA TYR A 196 -14.67 11.97 -2.53
C TYR A 196 -14.95 10.77 -1.59
N ARG A 197 -16.17 10.73 -1.02
CA ARG A 197 -16.66 9.66 -0.11
C ARG A 197 -18.01 9.10 -0.53
N GLY A 198 -18.57 9.54 -1.66
CA GLY A 198 -19.89 9.12 -2.14
C GLY A 198 -19.94 7.69 -2.70
N THR A 199 -19.01 6.83 -2.31
CA THR A 199 -18.95 5.43 -2.71
C THR A 199 -19.49 4.53 -1.59
N PRO A 200 -19.97 3.31 -1.89
CA PRO A 200 -20.51 2.40 -0.87
C PRO A 200 -19.54 2.06 0.26
N ARG A 201 -18.22 2.03 0.00
CA ARG A 201 -17.19 1.76 1.01
C ARG A 201 -16.57 3.03 1.59
N ALA A 202 -17.08 4.21 1.24
CA ALA A 202 -16.74 5.53 1.76
C ALA A 202 -15.24 5.75 2.09
N ASP A 203 -14.83 5.49 3.33
CA ASP A 203 -13.47 5.73 3.81
C ASP A 203 -12.42 4.77 3.24
N PHE A 204 -12.79 3.51 3.00
CA PHE A 204 -11.88 2.51 2.43
C PHE A 204 -11.48 2.89 1.01
N ASP A 205 -12.45 3.27 0.16
CA ASP A 205 -12.16 3.72 -1.20
C ASP A 205 -11.41 5.06 -1.21
N ARG A 206 -11.65 5.92 -0.21
CA ARG A 206 -10.92 7.18 -0.06
C ARG A 206 -9.45 6.93 0.22
N THR A 207 -9.11 6.02 1.14
CA THR A 207 -7.71 5.71 1.45
C THR A 207 -7.00 5.00 0.30
N GLU A 208 -7.72 4.18 -0.49
CA GLU A 208 -7.21 3.58 -1.73
C GLU A 208 -6.83 4.67 -2.75
N ARG A 209 -7.74 5.62 -3.02
CA ARG A 209 -7.46 6.76 -3.90
C ARG A 209 -6.25 7.59 -3.45
N GLN A 210 -6.08 7.77 -2.14
CA GLN A 210 -4.91 8.47 -1.59
C GLN A 210 -3.61 7.71 -1.88
N ARG A 211 -3.58 6.38 -1.72
CA ARG A 211 -2.42 5.53 -2.08
C ARG A 211 -2.15 5.55 -3.58
N GLN A 212 -3.20 5.52 -4.40
CA GLN A 212 -3.08 5.65 -5.85
C GLN A 212 -2.44 7.00 -6.26
N VAL A 213 -2.86 8.11 -5.64
CA VAL A 213 -2.25 9.41 -5.90
C VAL A 213 -0.77 9.43 -5.50
N VAL A 214 -0.39 8.84 -4.36
CA VAL A 214 1.04 8.72 -3.98
C VAL A 214 1.83 7.97 -5.04
N LYS A 215 1.29 6.86 -5.57
CA LYS A 215 1.93 6.10 -6.65
C LYS A 215 2.12 6.95 -7.91
N LEU A 216 1.07 7.64 -8.35
CA LEU A 216 1.11 8.51 -9.54
C LEU A 216 2.09 9.67 -9.37
N VAL A 217 2.13 10.29 -8.20
CA VAL A 217 3.11 11.33 -7.87
C VAL A 217 4.52 10.76 -7.90
N ALA A 218 4.76 9.58 -7.30
CA ALA A 218 6.06 8.92 -7.31
C ALA A 218 6.54 8.60 -8.74
N GLU A 219 5.64 8.16 -9.62
CA GLU A 219 5.96 7.94 -11.03
C GLU A 219 6.26 9.25 -11.78
N LYS A 220 5.49 10.31 -11.51
CA LYS A 220 5.66 11.63 -12.14
C LYS A 220 7.02 12.25 -11.79
N ILE A 221 7.39 12.28 -10.50
CA ILE A 221 8.63 12.92 -10.04
C ILE A 221 9.90 12.24 -10.54
N LYS A 222 9.81 10.95 -10.92
CA LYS A 222 10.92 10.19 -11.51
C LYS A 222 11.22 10.57 -12.96
N SER A 223 10.32 11.28 -13.64
CA SER A 223 10.54 11.66 -15.04
C SER A 223 11.73 12.62 -15.19
N PRO A 224 12.57 12.50 -16.23
CA PRO A 224 13.78 13.33 -16.40
C PRO A 224 13.51 14.84 -16.34
N GLY A 225 12.36 15.28 -16.87
CA GLY A 225 11.94 16.68 -16.84
C GLY A 225 11.60 17.19 -15.44
N MET A 226 11.11 16.33 -14.53
CA MET A 226 10.85 16.69 -13.13
C MET A 226 12.12 16.81 -12.33
N LEU A 227 13.11 15.94 -12.56
CA LEU A 227 14.41 16.03 -11.88
C LEU A 227 15.12 17.36 -12.15
N MET A 228 15.04 17.86 -13.39
CA MET A 228 15.60 19.18 -13.74
C MET A 228 14.84 20.35 -13.09
N LYS A 229 13.55 20.19 -12.81
CA LYS A 229 12.69 21.20 -12.18
C LYS A 229 12.59 21.06 -10.66
N ALA A 230 13.21 20.04 -10.08
CA ALA A 230 13.05 19.71 -8.66
C ALA A 230 13.39 20.90 -7.74
N PRO A 231 14.47 21.68 -7.94
CA PRO A 231 14.72 22.87 -7.12
C PRO A 231 13.59 23.91 -7.19
N GLN A 232 13.06 24.18 -8.38
CA GLN A 232 11.98 25.15 -8.56
C GLN A 232 10.68 24.65 -7.94
N ILE A 233 10.36 23.36 -8.09
CA ILE A 233 9.17 22.73 -7.49
C ILE A 233 9.26 22.80 -5.97
N LEU A 234 10.39 22.37 -5.40
CA LEU A 234 10.62 22.41 -3.95
C LEU A 234 10.46 23.84 -3.40
N LYS A 235 10.95 24.85 -4.11
CA LYS A 235 10.79 26.26 -3.70
C LYS A 235 9.33 26.71 -3.66
N GLN A 236 8.51 26.19 -4.58
CA GLN A 236 7.09 26.54 -4.68
C GLN A 236 6.24 25.85 -3.62
N VAL A 237 6.59 24.61 -3.25
CA VAL A 237 5.80 23.80 -2.31
C VAL A 237 6.23 23.99 -0.86
N GLU A 238 7.48 24.39 -0.62
CA GLU A 238 8.04 24.55 0.72
C GLU A 238 7.15 25.37 1.66
N PRO A 239 6.59 26.53 1.27
CA PRO A 239 5.73 27.33 2.16
C PRO A 239 4.44 26.64 2.59
N TYR A 240 4.04 25.59 1.87
CA TYR A 240 2.82 24.84 2.13
C TYR A 240 3.07 23.48 2.79
N THR A 241 4.33 23.17 3.11
CA THR A 241 4.71 21.90 3.72
C THR A 241 5.43 22.12 5.04
N GLN A 242 5.24 21.20 5.98
CA GLN A 242 5.99 21.15 7.23
C GLN A 242 6.71 19.82 7.28
N SER A 243 8.01 19.82 7.60
CA SER A 243 8.77 18.57 7.62
C SER A 243 9.99 18.65 8.54
N ASN A 244 10.55 17.50 8.89
CA ASN A 244 11.85 17.37 9.53
C ASN A 244 12.92 16.80 8.58
N LEU A 245 12.72 16.90 7.26
CA LEU A 245 13.65 16.34 6.27
C LEU A 245 15.03 17.01 6.37
N GLY A 246 15.07 18.31 6.66
CA GLY A 246 16.31 19.07 6.90
C GLY A 246 17.36 18.81 5.82
N ASP A 247 18.61 18.58 6.24
CA ASP A 247 19.74 18.32 5.33
C ASP A 247 19.61 17.00 4.55
N ASN A 248 18.73 16.08 4.98
CA ASN A 248 18.50 14.79 4.32
C ASN A 248 17.57 14.89 3.10
N LEU A 249 17.00 16.07 2.82
CA LEU A 249 16.09 16.26 1.70
C LEU A 249 16.71 15.81 0.36
N PHE A 250 18.00 16.11 0.13
CA PHE A 250 18.70 15.69 -1.08
C PHE A 250 18.93 14.17 -1.17
N SER A 251 19.35 13.54 -0.07
CA SER A 251 19.63 12.09 -0.04
C SER A 251 18.34 11.29 -0.18
N LEU A 252 17.26 11.71 0.48
CA LEU A 252 15.93 11.13 0.37
C LEU A 252 15.33 11.36 -1.02
N GLY A 253 15.51 12.55 -1.61
CA GLY A 253 15.10 12.83 -2.97
C GLY A 253 15.84 11.94 -3.98
N SER A 254 17.15 11.78 -3.82
CA SER A 254 17.96 10.89 -4.66
C SER A 254 17.52 9.42 -4.52
N LEU A 255 17.22 8.99 -3.29
CA LEU A 255 16.66 7.66 -3.03
C LEU A 255 15.32 7.47 -3.75
N ALA A 256 14.42 8.44 -3.67
CA ALA A 256 13.10 8.41 -4.31
C ALA A 256 13.15 8.15 -5.82
N VAL A 257 14.16 8.71 -6.52
CA VAL A 257 14.36 8.49 -7.96
C VAL A 257 14.68 7.03 -8.28
N THR A 258 15.35 6.33 -7.35
CA THR A 258 15.78 4.93 -7.55
C THR A 258 14.72 3.90 -7.18
N LEU A 259 13.58 4.31 -6.62
CA LEU A 259 12.57 3.39 -6.10
C LEU A 259 11.78 2.70 -7.20
N ASP A 260 11.36 1.46 -6.95
CA ASP A 260 10.47 0.72 -7.84
C ASP A 260 9.00 1.11 -7.60
N ALA A 261 8.64 2.35 -7.95
CA ALA A 261 7.30 2.90 -7.76
C ALA A 261 6.17 2.04 -8.39
N PRO A 262 6.33 1.45 -9.60
CA PRO A 262 5.31 0.57 -10.17
C PRO A 262 4.98 -0.65 -9.30
N ASN A 263 5.98 -1.22 -8.63
CA ASN A 263 5.85 -2.39 -7.75
C ASN A 263 5.75 -2.04 -6.26
N MET A 264 5.41 -0.78 -5.95
CA MET A 264 5.14 -0.34 -4.59
C MET A 264 3.99 -1.15 -3.99
N LYS A 265 4.23 -1.74 -2.82
CA LYS A 265 3.16 -2.37 -2.03
C LYS A 265 2.37 -1.28 -1.33
N THR A 266 1.05 -1.37 -1.35
CA THR A 266 0.19 -0.38 -0.72
C THR A 266 -0.86 -1.10 0.08
N GLU A 267 -1.04 -0.73 1.34
CA GLU A 267 -1.92 -1.43 2.26
C GLU A 267 -2.69 -0.44 3.13
N GLN A 268 -3.89 -0.80 3.55
CA GLN A 268 -4.62 -0.07 4.58
C GLN A 268 -4.39 -0.72 5.94
N ILE A 269 -4.14 0.10 6.96
CA ILE A 269 -3.93 -0.34 8.34
C ILE A 269 -4.95 0.34 9.27
N PRO A 270 -5.69 -0.41 10.09
CA PRO A 270 -5.75 -1.87 10.12
C PRO A 270 -6.31 -2.47 8.82
N ALA A 271 -5.92 -3.70 8.52
CA ALA A 271 -6.58 -4.50 7.49
C ALA A 271 -8.05 -4.75 7.89
N VAL A 272 -8.92 -5.01 6.92
CA VAL A 272 -10.37 -5.14 7.16
C VAL A 272 -10.65 -6.32 8.10
N GLU A 273 -9.88 -7.40 7.96
CA GLU A 273 -9.90 -8.60 8.78
C GLU A 273 -9.39 -8.38 10.21
N ASP A 274 -8.58 -7.34 10.42
CA ASP A 274 -7.92 -7.04 11.69
C ASP A 274 -8.62 -5.92 12.47
N LEU A 275 -9.79 -5.45 12.01
CA LEU A 275 -10.57 -4.40 12.68
C LEU A 275 -11.99 -4.82 12.97
N GLN A 276 -12.56 -4.19 14.00
CA GLN A 276 -13.97 -4.21 14.30
C GLN A 276 -14.50 -2.78 14.36
N GLU A 277 -15.55 -2.48 13.60
CA GLU A 277 -16.33 -1.26 13.78
C GLU A 277 -17.16 -1.35 15.07
N THR A 278 -17.00 -0.37 15.96
CA THR A 278 -17.73 -0.33 17.23
C THR A 278 -17.93 1.11 17.69
N PHE A 279 -18.63 1.30 18.82
CA PHE A 279 -18.82 2.58 19.46
C PHE A 279 -18.11 2.62 20.81
N VAL A 280 -17.38 3.70 21.06
CA VAL A 280 -16.86 4.05 22.39
C VAL A 280 -17.53 5.35 22.81
N GLY A 281 -18.41 5.26 23.80
CA GLY A 281 -19.31 6.38 24.12
C GLY A 281 -20.26 6.65 22.95
N GLN A 282 -20.23 7.87 22.41
CA GLN A 282 -21.03 8.29 21.26
C GLN A 282 -20.24 8.32 19.94
N GLU A 283 -18.97 7.93 19.97
CA GLU A 283 -18.10 7.98 18.79
C GLU A 283 -17.98 6.59 18.14
N SER A 284 -18.19 6.53 16.82
CA SER A 284 -17.85 5.36 16.00
C SER A 284 -16.33 5.28 15.84
N VAL A 285 -15.75 4.12 16.10
CA VAL A 285 -14.30 3.87 16.06
C VAL A 285 -13.98 2.55 15.36
N LEU A 286 -12.74 2.42 14.87
CA LEU A 286 -12.20 1.18 14.35
C LEU A 286 -11.31 0.55 15.43
N LEU A 287 -11.77 -0.52 16.06
CA LEU A 287 -11.00 -1.21 17.11
C LEU A 287 -10.07 -2.26 16.46
N PRO A 288 -8.73 -2.07 16.48
CA PRO A 288 -7.81 -3.01 15.85
C PRO A 288 -7.46 -4.19 16.75
N ASN A 289 -7.22 -5.36 16.15
CA ASN A 289 -6.36 -6.36 16.76
C ASN A 289 -4.90 -5.95 16.59
N VAL A 290 -4.36 -5.24 17.58
CA VAL A 290 -3.01 -4.65 17.53
C VAL A 290 -1.92 -5.69 17.27
N ALA A 291 -2.07 -6.93 17.74
CA ALA A 291 -1.08 -7.98 17.50
C ALA A 291 -1.04 -8.37 16.02
N GLN A 292 -2.21 -8.64 15.42
CA GLN A 292 -2.34 -8.99 14.00
C GLN A 292 -1.89 -7.84 13.09
N VAL A 293 -2.30 -6.61 13.39
CA VAL A 293 -1.83 -5.43 12.65
C VAL A 293 -0.31 -5.34 12.62
N ARG A 294 0.35 -5.55 13.76
CA ARG A 294 1.82 -5.50 13.83
C ARG A 294 2.45 -6.64 13.06
N GLU A 295 1.91 -7.85 13.17
CA GLU A 295 2.38 -9.02 12.41
C GLU A 295 2.27 -8.75 10.91
N HIS A 296 1.11 -8.33 10.42
CA HIS A 296 0.86 -7.99 9.02
C HIS A 296 1.81 -6.91 8.48
N VAL A 297 2.00 -5.81 9.24
CA VAL A 297 2.95 -4.76 8.87
C VAL A 297 4.37 -5.31 8.79
N GLN A 298 4.80 -6.10 9.78
CA GLN A 298 6.14 -6.70 9.77
C GLN A 298 6.31 -7.70 8.62
N GLU A 299 5.28 -8.48 8.28
CA GLU A 299 5.32 -9.37 7.11
C GLU A 299 5.55 -8.58 5.83
N ILE A 300 4.78 -7.51 5.58
CA ILE A 300 4.95 -6.68 4.39
C ILE A 300 6.35 -6.06 4.33
N LEU A 301 6.87 -5.61 5.47
CA LEU A 301 8.21 -5.01 5.58
C LEU A 301 9.36 -6.02 5.41
N ASN A 302 9.18 -7.27 5.86
CA ASN A 302 10.20 -8.31 5.87
C ASN A 302 10.10 -9.28 4.67
N GLN A 303 9.06 -9.20 3.85
CA GLN A 303 8.86 -10.08 2.71
C GLN A 303 10.04 -9.98 1.72
N PRO A 304 10.81 -11.08 1.53
CA PRO A 304 11.83 -11.13 0.48
C PRO A 304 11.16 -11.08 -0.89
N VAL A 305 11.83 -10.44 -1.86
CA VAL A 305 11.25 -10.18 -3.19
C VAL A 305 11.01 -11.50 -3.92
N ALA A 306 9.79 -11.72 -4.41
CA ALA A 306 9.57 -12.64 -5.53
C ALA A 306 10.25 -12.03 -6.76
N THR A 307 11.40 -12.58 -7.16
CA THR A 307 12.04 -12.24 -8.43
C THR A 307 11.02 -12.39 -9.56
N ALA A 308 10.79 -11.32 -10.32
CA ALA A 308 10.05 -11.37 -11.57
C ALA A 308 10.58 -12.55 -12.40
N GLN A 309 9.69 -13.50 -12.74
CA GLN A 309 10.06 -14.61 -13.60
C GLN A 309 10.47 -14.04 -14.96
N ASP A 310 11.70 -14.32 -15.34
CA ASP A 310 12.23 -14.13 -16.68
C ASP A 310 11.31 -14.87 -17.69
N PRO A 311 10.74 -14.19 -18.72
CA PRO A 311 9.94 -14.85 -19.75
C PRO A 311 10.72 -15.92 -20.55
N ALA A 312 12.04 -16.02 -20.38
CA ALA A 312 12.89 -16.94 -21.13
C ALA A 312 12.82 -18.42 -20.70
N ASN A 313 12.08 -18.79 -19.66
CA ASN A 313 11.97 -20.18 -19.18
C ASN A 313 10.53 -20.68 -19.00
N ALA A 314 9.65 -20.36 -19.96
CA ALA A 314 8.40 -21.09 -20.11
C ALA A 314 8.68 -22.50 -20.67
N PRO A 315 8.24 -23.60 -20.03
CA PRO A 315 8.32 -24.93 -20.63
C PRO A 315 7.45 -24.96 -21.89
N SER A 316 8.05 -25.29 -23.02
CA SER A 316 7.32 -25.52 -24.27
C SER A 316 6.46 -26.78 -24.16
N GLY A 317 5.19 -26.61 -23.78
CA GLY A 317 4.17 -27.64 -23.86
C GLY A 317 3.69 -27.78 -25.31
N ALA A 318 4.30 -28.69 -26.06
CA ALA A 318 3.83 -29.12 -27.37
C ALA A 318 2.51 -29.89 -27.25
N GLY A 319 1.59 -29.60 -28.15
CA GLY A 319 0.27 -30.23 -28.23
C GLY A 319 0.29 -31.68 -28.73
N ASN A 320 -0.68 -32.42 -28.20
CA ASN A 320 -1.54 -33.44 -28.79
C ASN A 320 -0.96 -34.40 -29.86
N GLY A 321 -0.92 -35.70 -29.52
CA GLY A 321 -0.66 -36.79 -30.47
C GLY A 321 -1.07 -38.13 -29.89
N SER A 322 -2.05 -38.76 -30.54
CA SER A 322 -2.85 -39.90 -30.09
C SER A 322 -2.19 -41.27 -30.28
N ASN A 323 -2.58 -42.20 -29.40
CA ASN A 323 -2.88 -43.63 -29.66
C ASN A 323 -1.76 -44.70 -29.70
N SER A 324 -2.20 -45.88 -29.21
CA SER A 324 -1.78 -47.25 -29.57
C SER A 324 -0.65 -47.93 -28.81
N GLY A 325 -1.03 -48.73 -27.80
CA GLY A 325 -0.94 -50.20 -27.83
C GLY A 325 0.41 -50.91 -27.95
N THR A 326 0.58 -51.93 -27.08
CA THR A 326 1.13 -53.29 -27.36
C THR A 326 2.28 -53.74 -26.45
N THR A 327 1.90 -54.63 -25.50
CA THR A 327 2.50 -55.89 -25.01
C THR A 327 4.01 -56.12 -24.75
N ASN A 328 4.19 -56.98 -23.74
CA ASN A 328 5.23 -58.00 -23.50
C ASN A 328 6.51 -57.62 -22.75
N GLY A 329 6.54 -58.00 -21.46
CA GLY A 329 6.98 -59.34 -21.06
C GLY A 329 8.48 -59.54 -20.78
N GLY A 330 8.81 -60.07 -19.60
CA GLY A 330 10.06 -60.82 -19.41
C GLY A 330 10.80 -60.65 -18.09
N THR A 331 10.44 -61.49 -17.11
CA THR A 331 11.33 -62.32 -16.26
C THR A 331 12.59 -61.76 -15.57
N GLY A 332 12.67 -61.98 -14.25
CA GLY A 332 13.70 -62.86 -13.68
C GLY A 332 14.47 -62.40 -12.44
N GLY A 333 14.35 -63.18 -11.34
CA GLY A 333 15.43 -63.46 -10.37
C GLY A 333 15.45 -62.63 -9.07
N THR A 334 14.85 -63.09 -7.97
CA THR A 334 15.44 -63.89 -6.86
C THR A 334 16.51 -63.20 -6.01
N GLY A 335 16.23 -63.04 -4.71
CA GLY A 335 17.19 -62.63 -3.69
C GLY A 335 16.57 -62.55 -2.29
N THR A 336 16.59 -63.68 -1.59
CA THR A 336 16.08 -63.95 -0.24
C THR A 336 16.94 -63.31 0.86
N SER A 337 16.34 -62.73 1.91
CA SER A 337 16.66 -63.10 3.30
C SER A 337 15.75 -62.43 4.32
N ALA A 338 15.26 -63.28 5.21
CA ALA A 338 14.44 -62.99 6.38
C ALA A 338 15.30 -62.52 7.56
N GLY A 339 14.66 -61.83 8.50
CA GLY A 339 15.19 -61.49 9.80
C GLY A 339 14.05 -61.04 10.72
N ASP A 340 13.35 -62.02 11.28
CA ASP A 340 12.37 -61.87 12.37
C ASP A 340 13.03 -61.35 13.65
N SER A 341 12.31 -60.53 14.42
CA SER A 341 12.20 -60.67 15.88
C SER A 341 11.08 -59.79 16.45
N LYS A 342 10.06 -60.46 16.99
CA LYS A 342 9.01 -59.94 17.86
C LYS A 342 9.53 -59.81 19.30
N SER A 343 9.10 -58.77 20.02
CA SER A 343 8.76 -58.87 21.44
C SER A 343 7.79 -57.74 21.84
N ASN A 344 6.87 -58.09 22.72
CA ASN A 344 5.62 -57.41 23.09
C ASN A 344 5.68 -57.06 24.58
N GLY A 345 5.08 -55.94 25.02
CA GLY A 345 4.78 -55.76 26.46
C GLY A 345 4.60 -54.33 27.01
N SER A 346 3.36 -53.83 26.94
CA SER A 346 2.61 -53.16 28.02
C SER A 346 2.87 -51.70 28.49
N THR A 347 1.90 -50.85 28.11
CA THR A 347 1.18 -49.76 28.83
C THR A 347 1.84 -48.90 29.92
N THR A 348 1.86 -47.56 29.72
CA THR A 348 1.09 -46.57 30.52
C THR A 348 1.01 -45.18 29.83
N SER A 349 0.09 -44.37 30.32
CA SER A 349 -0.73 -43.29 29.71
C SER A 349 -0.14 -41.86 29.58
N LYS A 350 -0.85 -41.07 28.74
CA LYS A 350 -1.02 -39.59 28.60
C LYS A 350 -0.16 -38.85 27.54
N PRO A 351 -0.74 -37.79 26.91
CA PRO A 351 -0.64 -37.58 25.48
C PRO A 351 0.40 -36.51 25.12
N ASN A 352 1.11 -36.79 24.04
CA ASN A 352 2.05 -35.91 23.39
C ASN A 352 1.30 -34.97 22.44
N ASN A 353 1.48 -33.66 22.58
CA ASN A 353 0.95 -32.67 21.64
C ASN A 353 2.08 -32.29 20.67
N GLY A 354 2.19 -33.01 19.55
CA GLY A 354 2.93 -32.56 18.37
C GLY A 354 2.20 -31.36 17.76
N GLY A 355 2.85 -30.29 17.30
CA GLY A 355 3.96 -30.37 16.35
C GLY A 355 3.40 -30.59 14.94
N THR A 356 2.61 -29.65 14.43
CA THR A 356 2.10 -29.71 13.05
C THR A 356 2.67 -28.54 12.25
N SER A 357 3.61 -28.90 11.38
CA SER A 357 3.99 -28.15 10.19
C SER A 357 2.78 -28.08 9.25
N THR A 358 2.38 -26.87 8.88
CA THR A 358 1.54 -26.56 7.72
C THR A 358 2.24 -25.39 7.04
N GLY A 359 2.93 -25.56 5.91
CA GLY A 359 2.39 -26.07 4.65
C GLY A 359 1.85 -24.86 3.88
N GLY A 360 2.71 -24.23 3.06
CA GLY A 360 2.39 -23.03 2.29
C GLY A 360 1.17 -23.24 1.39
N LYS A 361 0.23 -22.29 1.43
CA LYS A 361 -1.01 -22.33 0.62
C LYS A 361 -0.74 -21.60 -0.70
N THR A 362 -0.60 -22.36 -1.78
CA THR A 362 -0.72 -21.87 -3.16
C THR A 362 -2.14 -21.37 -3.44
N ALA A 363 -2.28 -20.41 -4.36
CA ALA A 363 -3.58 -19.96 -4.86
C ALA A 363 -4.44 -21.16 -5.31
N PRO A 364 -5.71 -21.28 -4.89
CA PRO A 364 -6.54 -22.41 -5.25
C PRO A 364 -6.90 -22.36 -6.73
N THR A 365 -6.56 -23.42 -7.47
CA THR A 365 -6.99 -23.63 -8.85
C THR A 365 -8.48 -23.95 -8.85
N GLY A 366 -9.30 -23.07 -9.42
CA GLY A 366 -10.76 -23.20 -9.41
C GLY A 366 -11.27 -24.51 -10.02
N THR A 367 -12.46 -24.97 -9.59
CA THR A 367 -13.04 -26.25 -10.03
C THR A 367 -13.51 -26.26 -11.50
N GLY A 368 -13.48 -25.11 -12.18
CA GLY A 368 -14.00 -24.91 -13.53
C GLY A 368 -15.54 -24.86 -13.61
N LYS A 369 -16.23 -25.01 -12.47
CA LYS A 369 -17.69 -24.87 -12.36
C LYS A 369 -18.06 -23.44 -12.02
N THR A 370 -19.22 -23.00 -12.49
CA THR A 370 -19.78 -21.69 -12.14
C THR A 370 -21.13 -21.83 -11.46
N ALA A 371 -21.51 -20.82 -10.68
CA ALA A 371 -22.80 -20.73 -10.02
C ALA A 371 -23.46 -19.40 -10.35
N LYS A 372 -24.72 -19.45 -10.79
CA LYS A 372 -25.54 -18.26 -11.05
C LYS A 372 -26.36 -17.89 -9.83
N VAL A 373 -26.31 -16.64 -9.41
CA VAL A 373 -27.05 -16.15 -8.23
C VAL A 373 -28.56 -16.12 -8.51
N THR A 374 -29.35 -16.72 -7.62
CA THR A 374 -30.82 -16.85 -7.78
C THR A 374 -31.64 -15.94 -6.87
N GLY A 375 -31.04 -15.44 -5.77
CA GLY A 375 -31.66 -14.43 -4.91
C GLY A 375 -31.50 -13.01 -5.43
N GLU A 376 -32.40 -12.08 -5.05
CA GLU A 376 -32.34 -10.66 -5.43
C GLU A 376 -30.97 -10.03 -5.11
N TYR A 377 -30.47 -10.33 -3.92
CA TYR A 377 -29.08 -10.12 -3.53
C TYR A 377 -28.67 -11.21 -2.52
N VAL A 378 -27.41 -11.60 -2.55
CA VAL A 378 -26.84 -12.63 -1.68
C VAL A 378 -25.53 -12.13 -1.08
N ASN A 379 -25.40 -12.32 0.24
CA ASN A 379 -24.19 -11.94 0.96
C ASN A 379 -23.06 -12.95 0.70
N LEU A 380 -21.91 -12.43 0.28
CA LEU A 380 -20.63 -13.13 0.36
C LEU A 380 -20.09 -13.00 1.78
N ARG A 381 -19.63 -14.10 2.36
CA ARG A 381 -19.18 -14.15 3.76
C ARG A 381 -17.74 -14.59 3.89
N ALA A 382 -17.08 -14.14 4.95
CA ALA A 382 -15.70 -14.51 5.24
C ALA A 382 -15.52 -16.02 5.52
N LYS A 383 -16.55 -16.68 6.07
CA LYS A 383 -16.58 -18.12 6.37
C LYS A 383 -17.98 -18.71 6.13
N PRO A 384 -18.11 -20.05 6.02
CA PRO A 384 -19.41 -20.73 5.93
C PRO A 384 -20.27 -20.52 7.20
N GLY A 385 -21.29 -19.67 7.14
CA GLY A 385 -22.23 -19.44 8.26
C GLY A 385 -22.80 -18.04 8.28
N THR A 386 -24.03 -17.86 8.78
CA THR A 386 -24.70 -16.54 8.79
C THR A 386 -24.20 -15.61 9.91
N GLU A 387 -23.48 -16.17 10.88
CA GLU A 387 -22.82 -15.50 11.99
C GLU A 387 -21.50 -14.81 11.58
N PHE A 388 -20.93 -15.18 10.44
CA PHE A 388 -19.68 -14.61 9.96
C PHE A 388 -19.91 -13.35 9.13
N ALA A 389 -18.94 -12.44 9.17
CA ALA A 389 -19.00 -11.14 8.51
C ALA A 389 -19.38 -11.25 7.02
N VAL A 390 -20.25 -10.35 6.59
CA VAL A 390 -20.56 -10.12 5.17
C VAL A 390 -19.42 -9.28 4.60
N ILE A 391 -18.70 -9.83 3.62
CA ILE A 391 -17.52 -9.20 3.00
C ILE A 391 -17.83 -8.64 1.61
N GLY A 392 -19.02 -8.92 1.09
CA GLY A 392 -19.51 -8.44 -0.19
C GLY A 392 -20.94 -8.89 -0.45
N GLN A 393 -21.52 -8.41 -1.53
CA GLN A 393 -22.83 -8.83 -2.01
C GLN A 393 -22.77 -9.09 -3.50
N VAL A 394 -23.49 -10.12 -3.94
CA VAL A 394 -23.68 -10.49 -5.34
C VAL A 394 -25.16 -10.48 -5.65
N TYR A 395 -25.54 -10.16 -6.88
CA TYR A 395 -26.91 -9.87 -7.26
C TYR A 395 -27.49 -10.92 -8.19
N ALA A 396 -28.81 -10.99 -8.27
CA ALA A 396 -29.51 -11.92 -9.15
C ALA A 396 -28.93 -11.90 -10.57
N GLY A 397 -28.51 -13.07 -11.05
CA GLY A 397 -27.93 -13.22 -12.38
C GLY A 397 -26.41 -13.15 -12.46
N ASP A 398 -25.72 -12.71 -11.41
CA ASP A 398 -24.25 -12.77 -11.34
C ASP A 398 -23.77 -14.22 -11.47
N VAL A 399 -22.67 -14.40 -12.19
CA VAL A 399 -22.01 -15.69 -12.38
C VAL A 399 -20.73 -15.70 -11.55
N LEU A 400 -20.59 -16.72 -10.72
CA LEU A 400 -19.52 -16.86 -9.73
C LEU A 400 -18.70 -18.10 -10.06
N ASP A 401 -17.37 -17.99 -10.06
CA ASP A 401 -16.49 -19.13 -10.24
C ASP A 401 -16.40 -19.91 -8.93
N ILE A 402 -16.75 -21.19 -8.94
CA ILE A 402 -16.67 -22.03 -7.74
C ILE A 402 -15.23 -22.50 -7.56
N VAL A 403 -14.63 -22.04 -6.46
CA VAL A 403 -13.24 -22.33 -6.09
C VAL A 403 -13.19 -23.55 -5.17
N GLU A 404 -14.12 -23.67 -4.23
CA GLU A 404 -14.21 -24.79 -3.30
C GLU A 404 -15.67 -25.05 -2.89
N GLU A 405 -16.05 -26.31 -2.71
CA GLU A 405 -17.35 -26.70 -2.17
C GLU A 405 -17.18 -27.13 -0.70
N ALA A 406 -17.83 -26.42 0.24
CA ALA A 406 -17.72 -26.63 1.67
C ALA A 406 -19.12 -26.83 2.30
N ASN A 407 -19.60 -28.08 2.29
CA ASN A 407 -20.95 -28.46 2.72
C ASN A 407 -22.03 -27.65 1.96
N ASP A 408 -22.90 -26.94 2.68
CA ASP A 408 -23.94 -26.10 2.10
C ASP A 408 -23.45 -24.70 1.65
N TRP A 409 -22.14 -24.50 1.51
CA TRP A 409 -21.54 -23.24 1.10
C TRP A 409 -20.54 -23.47 -0.01
N PHE A 410 -20.48 -22.52 -0.94
CA PHE A 410 -19.45 -22.49 -1.97
C PHE A 410 -18.50 -21.34 -1.68
N TYR A 411 -17.20 -21.62 -1.68
CA TYR A 411 -16.19 -20.58 -1.80
C TYR A 411 -16.10 -20.19 -3.27
N VAL A 412 -16.33 -18.92 -3.56
CA VAL A 412 -16.51 -18.43 -4.91
C VAL A 412 -15.64 -17.21 -5.17
N GLN A 413 -15.29 -17.00 -6.44
CA GLN A 413 -14.68 -15.78 -6.94
C GLN A 413 -15.68 -15.03 -7.82
N THR A 414 -15.84 -13.72 -7.59
CA THR A 414 -16.65 -12.85 -8.44
C THR A 414 -15.87 -12.42 -9.68
N SER A 415 -16.58 -11.89 -10.69
CA SER A 415 -15.97 -11.26 -11.87
C SER A 415 -15.06 -10.06 -11.53
N SER A 416 -15.27 -9.42 -10.38
CA SER A 416 -14.42 -8.34 -9.84
C SER A 416 -13.17 -8.85 -9.09
N GLY A 417 -12.99 -10.18 -8.99
CA GLY A 417 -11.85 -10.80 -8.31
C GLY A 417 -12.00 -10.94 -6.80
N MET A 418 -13.19 -10.67 -6.24
CA MET A 418 -13.48 -10.84 -4.82
C MET A 418 -13.74 -12.31 -4.51
N PHE A 419 -13.19 -12.81 -3.41
CA PHE A 419 -13.46 -14.15 -2.93
C PHE A 419 -14.36 -14.14 -1.70
N GLY A 420 -15.23 -15.13 -1.57
CA GLY A 420 -16.08 -15.27 -0.38
C GLY A 420 -16.94 -16.52 -0.40
N TYR A 421 -17.60 -16.80 0.72
CA TYR A 421 -18.53 -17.90 0.85
C TYR A 421 -19.96 -17.47 0.55
N VAL A 422 -20.63 -18.22 -0.33
CA VAL A 422 -22.05 -18.06 -0.67
C VAL A 422 -22.82 -19.32 -0.27
N LYS A 423 -24.04 -19.18 0.25
CA LYS A 423 -24.89 -20.34 0.61
C LYS A 423 -25.34 -21.03 -0.67
N SER A 424 -25.13 -22.34 -0.78
CA SER A 424 -25.41 -23.12 -2.00
C SER A 424 -26.87 -23.07 -2.44
N THR A 425 -27.81 -22.89 -1.50
CA THR A 425 -29.26 -22.77 -1.79
C THR A 425 -29.66 -21.44 -2.44
N LEU A 426 -28.77 -20.46 -2.48
CA LEU A 426 -29.02 -19.12 -3.03
C LEU A 426 -28.35 -18.90 -4.40
N VAL A 427 -27.78 -19.98 -4.95
CA VAL A 427 -27.14 -19.99 -6.27
C VAL A 427 -27.48 -21.30 -6.99
N GLN A 428 -27.39 -21.29 -8.32
CA GLN A 428 -27.63 -22.45 -9.18
C GLN A 428 -26.35 -22.78 -9.95
N VAL A 429 -25.76 -23.96 -9.69
CA VAL A 429 -24.57 -24.45 -10.41
C VAL A 429 -24.94 -24.68 -11.89
N GLN A 430 -24.06 -24.26 -12.79
CA GLN A 430 -24.23 -24.33 -14.25
C GLN A 430 -23.41 -25.44 -14.90
#